data_AF-A0A4Y8CVE0-F1
#
_entry.id   AF-A0A4Y8CVE0-F1
#
_cell.length_a   1.000
_cell.length_b   1.000
_cell.length_c   1.000
_cell.angle_alpha   90.00
_cell.angle_beta   90.00
_cell.angle_gamma   90.00
#
_symmetry.space_group_name_H-M   'P 1'
#
loop_
_entity.id
_entity.type
_entity.pdbx_description
1 polymer ?
#
loop_
_entity_poly.entity_id
_entity_poly.type
_entity_poly.pdbx_seq_one_letter_code
_entity_poly.pdbx_strand_id
1 'polypeptide(L)'
;MAGECTGCIPQEQVRRAFLEDKGEEILRKLDERLIEDSLLKTGLPLIRCPFCNYAEIDEIYLPEAQQSWRLRRLGPSSIYTVLIVVLGVGMIPFLLPFCILFSFLFLCLSSNRTFGDYAVDQFKESVIRLRRKQHGLKFVCQNQRCGRSSCISCSKAWNDIHICHESSLLALRTQVELAMSLAIKRTCPRCNTSFVKSSGCNKLTCVCGYQMCYVCRKDIGSGEGYRHFCEHFRPNGGRRCTECSKCDLYRCEDDEVVVKKAKEKAEREWLDKEGGGIGSDEKVRKVLEQKWKRGRDITWWEGEGWWQWNLPNSEQILDSLVEGVIE
;
A
#
# COMPACT_ATOMS: atom_id res chain seq x y z
N MET A 1 23.69 33.93 27.88
CA MET A 1 23.15 32.66 28.40
C MET A 1 21.94 33.01 29.25
N ALA A 2 20.76 33.07 28.64
CA ALA A 2 19.51 33.29 29.37
C ALA A 2 19.14 31.97 30.01
N GLY A 3 19.11 31.93 31.35
CA GLY A 3 18.76 30.72 32.09
C GLY A 3 17.35 30.26 31.75
N GLU A 4 17.18 28.96 31.52
CA GLU A 4 15.86 28.35 31.37
C GLU A 4 15.05 28.65 32.64
N CYS A 5 13.95 29.39 32.48
CA CYS A 5 13.05 29.70 33.58
C CYS A 5 12.36 28.42 34.03
N THR A 6 12.66 27.96 35.25
CA THR A 6 12.02 26.79 35.91
C THR A 6 10.74 27.16 36.65
N GLY A 7 10.18 28.35 36.40
CA GLY A 7 8.95 28.80 37.04
C GLY A 7 7.75 27.98 36.57
N CYS A 8 7.15 27.21 37.48
CA CYS A 8 5.89 26.52 37.24
C CYS A 8 4.73 27.37 37.79
N ILE A 9 3.77 27.74 36.94
CA ILE A 9 2.54 28.41 37.39
C ILE A 9 1.56 27.34 37.88
N PRO A 10 1.06 27.42 39.12
CA PRO A 10 0.04 26.49 39.61
C PRO A 10 -1.24 26.55 38.77
N GLN A 11 -1.74 25.39 38.34
CA GLN A 11 -2.92 25.28 37.46
C GLN A 11 -4.17 25.94 38.06
N GLU A 12 -4.28 25.94 39.38
CA GLU A 12 -5.36 26.60 40.12
C GLU A 12 -5.38 28.12 39.93
N GLN A 13 -4.22 28.77 39.87
CA GLN A 13 -4.13 30.22 39.63
C GLN A 13 -4.51 30.56 38.18
N VAL A 14 -4.13 29.70 37.23
CA VAL A 14 -4.55 29.81 35.83
C VAL A 14 -6.08 29.69 35.74
N ARG A 15 -6.67 28.67 36.36
CA ARG A 15 -8.13 28.47 36.36
C ARG A 15 -8.90 29.66 36.94
N ARG A 16 -8.43 30.24 38.04
CA ARG A 16 -9.06 31.44 38.64
C ARG A 16 -8.96 32.68 37.76
N ALA A 17 -7.88 32.83 36.99
CA ALA A 17 -7.72 33.95 36.08
C ALA A 17 -8.70 33.92 34.89
N PHE A 18 -9.26 32.74 34.56
CA PHE A 18 -10.18 32.53 33.44
C PHE A 18 -11.63 32.28 33.90
N LEU A 19 -12.08 32.89 35.02
CA LEU A 19 -13.46 32.77 35.53
C LEU A 19 -14.50 33.66 34.79
N GLU A 20 -14.09 34.46 33.81
CA GLU A 20 -14.99 35.31 33.02
C GLU A 20 -15.80 34.48 31.98
N ASP A 21 -16.90 35.05 31.44
CA ASP A 21 -17.89 34.36 30.57
C ASP A 21 -17.34 33.61 29.33
N LYS A 22 -16.10 33.88 28.90
CA LYS A 22 -15.42 33.18 27.79
C LYS A 22 -14.18 32.38 28.22
N GLY A 23 -13.85 32.38 29.51
CA GLY A 23 -12.63 31.78 30.04
C GLY A 23 -12.64 30.26 30.01
N GLU A 24 -13.79 29.61 30.20
CA GLU A 24 -13.90 28.14 30.13
C GLU A 24 -13.51 27.57 28.75
N GLU A 25 -13.91 28.24 27.66
CA GLU A 25 -13.57 27.78 26.31
C GLU A 25 -12.08 27.98 25.99
N ILE A 26 -11.49 29.07 26.49
CA ILE A 26 -10.05 29.34 26.36
C ILE A 26 -9.26 28.31 27.17
N LEU A 27 -9.69 28.02 28.39
CA LEU A 27 -9.06 27.04 29.27
C LEU A 27 -9.10 25.64 28.64
N ARG A 28 -10.23 25.25 28.03
CA ARG A 28 -10.35 23.99 27.30
C ARG A 28 -9.35 23.91 26.13
N LYS A 29 -9.23 24.96 25.33
CA LYS A 29 -8.27 25.00 24.21
C LYS A 29 -6.81 24.95 24.69
N LEU A 30 -6.53 25.54 25.86
CA LEU A 30 -5.22 25.45 26.49
C LEU A 30 -4.93 24.02 26.92
N ASP A 31 -5.85 23.37 27.63
CA ASP A 31 -5.72 21.97 28.05
C ASP A 31 -5.55 21.05 26.83
N GLU A 32 -6.31 21.25 25.75
CA GLU A 32 -6.18 20.50 24.49
C GLU A 32 -4.77 20.60 23.90
N ARG A 33 -4.18 21.81 23.84
CA ARG A 33 -2.81 22.02 23.34
C ARG A 33 -1.74 21.42 24.25
N LEU A 34 -1.92 21.52 25.56
CA LEU A 34 -0.99 20.92 26.53
C LEU A 34 -1.00 19.39 26.46
N ILE A 35 -2.17 18.80 26.23
CA ILE A 35 -2.31 17.36 26.00
C ILE A 35 -1.60 16.98 24.70
N GLU A 36 -1.81 17.71 23.60
CA GLU A 36 -1.11 17.44 22.33
C GLU A 36 0.41 17.51 22.46
N ASP A 37 0.94 18.53 23.11
CA ASP A 37 2.38 18.70 23.34
C ASP A 37 2.95 17.58 24.23
N SER A 38 2.21 17.20 25.28
CA SER A 38 2.57 16.08 26.14
C SER A 38 2.59 14.76 25.35
N LEU A 39 1.57 14.50 24.53
CA LEU A 39 1.49 13.29 23.69
C LEU A 39 2.65 13.23 22.68
N LEU A 40 2.99 14.35 22.04
CA LEU A 40 4.13 14.41 21.12
C LEU A 40 5.46 14.11 21.82
N LYS A 41 5.64 14.58 23.07
CA LYS A 41 6.86 14.33 23.86
C LYS A 41 7.01 12.88 24.32
N THR A 42 5.91 12.14 24.50
CA THR A 42 5.99 10.73 24.96
C THR A 42 6.61 9.79 23.92
N GLY A 43 6.61 10.14 22.63
CA GLY A 43 7.16 9.29 21.57
C GLY A 43 6.45 7.94 21.41
N LEU A 44 5.25 7.79 21.99
CA LEU A 44 4.49 6.55 21.93
C LEU A 44 3.74 6.43 20.58
N PRO A 45 3.49 5.19 20.11
CA PRO A 45 2.64 4.93 18.96
C PRO A 45 1.17 5.20 19.35
N LEU A 46 0.60 6.28 18.80
CA LEU A 46 -0.73 6.76 19.13
C LEU A 46 -1.66 6.62 17.92
N ILE A 47 -2.86 6.07 18.13
CA ILE A 47 -3.96 6.14 17.18
C ILE A 47 -4.77 7.38 17.51
N ARG A 48 -4.97 8.24 16.50
CA ARG A 48 -5.70 9.51 16.66
C ARG A 48 -7.06 9.43 15.99
N CYS A 49 -8.05 10.04 16.62
CA CYS A 49 -9.33 10.30 15.98
C CYS A 49 -9.18 11.41 14.92
N PRO A 50 -9.68 11.23 13.69
CA PRO A 50 -9.64 12.28 12.66
C PRO A 50 -10.63 13.42 12.92
N PHE A 51 -11.56 13.27 13.87
CA PHE A 51 -12.64 14.22 14.13
C PHE A 51 -12.49 14.99 15.44
N CYS A 52 -11.56 14.61 16.32
CA CYS A 52 -11.33 15.28 17.60
C CYS A 52 -9.92 14.98 18.14
N ASN A 53 -9.49 15.68 19.18
CA ASN A 53 -8.15 15.54 19.80
C ASN A 53 -8.00 14.28 20.67
N TYR A 54 -8.93 13.33 20.56
CA TYR A 54 -8.82 12.06 21.25
C TYR A 54 -7.72 11.21 20.60
N ALA A 55 -6.80 10.73 21.40
CA ALA A 55 -5.79 9.77 21.02
C ALA A 55 -5.77 8.64 22.04
N GLU A 56 -5.64 7.41 21.56
CA GLU A 56 -5.40 6.24 22.38
C GLU A 56 -4.06 5.62 21.99
N ILE A 57 -3.45 4.90 22.93
CA ILE A 57 -2.19 4.21 22.69
C ILE A 57 -2.49 2.98 21.84
N ASP A 58 -1.73 2.79 20.77
CA ASP A 58 -1.80 1.56 19.99
C ASP A 58 -1.20 0.41 20.81
N GLU A 59 -2.05 -0.37 21.48
CA GLU A 59 -1.64 -1.51 22.30
C GLU A 59 -0.86 -2.57 21.51
N ILE A 60 -0.90 -2.54 20.18
CA ILE A 60 -0.13 -3.41 19.29
C ILE A 60 1.39 -3.15 19.42
N TYR A 61 1.82 -1.96 19.84
CA TYR A 61 3.23 -1.57 19.85
C TYR A 61 3.82 -1.34 21.25
N LEU A 62 3.11 -1.67 22.33
CA LEU A 62 3.69 -1.57 23.68
C LEU A 62 4.88 -2.53 23.85
N PRO A 63 6.02 -2.07 24.41
CA PRO A 63 7.12 -2.94 24.83
C PRO A 63 6.64 -3.93 25.91
N GLU A 64 7.15 -5.16 25.82
CA GLU A 64 6.72 -6.40 26.48
C GLU A 64 6.63 -6.38 28.03
N ALA A 65 6.99 -5.29 28.70
CA ALA A 65 7.04 -5.22 30.17
C ALA A 65 5.66 -5.25 30.87
N GLN A 66 4.55 -5.14 30.13
CA GLN A 66 3.20 -5.05 30.69
C GLN A 66 2.18 -6.06 30.13
N GLN A 67 2.58 -6.94 29.22
CA GLN A 67 1.65 -7.91 28.61
C GLN A 67 1.56 -9.19 29.46
N SER A 68 0.40 -9.45 30.05
CA SER A 68 0.10 -10.72 30.73
C SER A 68 -0.15 -11.81 29.70
N TRP A 69 0.88 -12.62 29.40
CA TRP A 69 0.75 -13.78 28.53
C TRP A 69 -0.16 -14.84 29.18
N ARG A 70 -1.27 -15.18 28.53
CA ARG A 70 -2.05 -16.39 28.88
C ARG A 70 -1.67 -17.49 27.92
N LEU A 71 -0.63 -18.26 28.27
CA LEU A 71 -0.34 -19.49 27.53
C LEU A 71 -1.52 -20.45 27.66
N ARG A 72 -1.93 -21.04 26.53
CA ARG A 72 -2.93 -22.10 26.50
C ARG A 72 -2.49 -23.20 27.46
N ARG A 73 -3.25 -23.39 28.55
CA ARG A 73 -2.95 -24.40 29.57
C ARG A 73 -3.02 -25.77 28.93
N LEU A 74 -1.86 -26.32 28.59
CA LEU A 74 -1.74 -27.70 28.15
C LEU A 74 -2.16 -28.60 29.33
N GLY A 75 -3.20 -29.40 29.11
CA GLY A 75 -3.69 -30.40 30.06
C GLY A 75 -2.63 -31.46 30.39
N PRO A 76 -2.98 -32.50 31.16
CA PRO A 76 -2.03 -33.41 31.81
C PRO A 76 -1.29 -34.33 30.80
N SER A 77 -0.29 -33.78 30.10
CA SER A 77 0.72 -34.51 29.32
C SER A 77 2.12 -34.43 29.99
N SER A 78 2.19 -33.85 31.20
CA SER A 78 3.40 -33.54 31.96
C SER A 78 4.15 -34.75 32.55
N ILE A 79 3.60 -35.97 32.46
CA ILE A 79 4.27 -37.18 32.98
C ILE A 79 5.23 -37.75 31.91
N TYR A 80 4.86 -37.66 30.64
CA TYR A 80 5.69 -38.13 29.52
C TYR A 80 6.96 -37.27 29.33
N THR A 81 6.88 -35.97 29.60
CA THR A 81 8.03 -35.06 29.52
C THR A 81 9.10 -35.34 30.57
N VAL A 82 8.71 -35.76 31.79
CA VAL A 82 9.67 -36.14 32.85
C VAL A 82 10.35 -37.48 32.52
N LEU A 83 9.61 -38.44 31.96
CA LEU A 83 10.15 -39.72 31.48
C LEU A 83 11.16 -39.55 30.33
N ILE A 84 10.89 -38.64 29.39
CA ILE A 84 11.78 -38.34 28.25
C ILE A 84 13.09 -37.69 28.74
N VAL A 85 13.03 -36.84 29.77
CA VAL A 85 14.21 -36.19 30.35
C VAL A 85 15.13 -37.20 31.06
N VAL A 86 14.57 -38.16 31.79
CA VAL A 86 15.36 -39.23 32.46
C VAL A 86 16.01 -40.17 31.44
N LEU A 87 15.31 -40.50 30.34
CA LEU A 87 15.87 -41.27 29.23
C LEU A 87 16.98 -40.51 28.48
N GLY A 88 16.88 -39.18 28.38
CA GLY A 88 17.89 -38.32 27.76
C GLY A 88 19.23 -38.26 28.52
N VAL A 89 19.20 -38.36 29.85
CA VAL A 89 20.42 -38.39 30.69
C VAL A 89 21.24 -39.67 30.46
N GLY A 90 20.64 -40.76 29.97
CA GLY A 90 21.36 -41.96 29.54
C GLY A 90 22.13 -41.82 28.22
N MET A 91 21.85 -40.77 27.43
CA MET A 91 22.46 -40.55 26.10
C MET A 91 23.75 -39.73 26.16
N ILE A 92 24.25 -39.41 27.34
CA ILE A 92 25.45 -38.58 27.58
C ILE A 92 26.71 -39.04 26.81
N PRO A 93 26.99 -40.34 26.59
CA PRO A 93 28.13 -40.76 25.78
C PRO A 93 28.02 -40.40 24.28
N PHE A 94 26.80 -40.12 23.78
CA PHE A 94 26.54 -39.65 22.41
C PHE A 94 26.57 -38.11 22.29
N LEU A 95 26.70 -37.36 23.39
CA LEU A 95 26.64 -35.89 23.41
C LEU A 95 27.98 -35.19 23.19
N LEU A 96 29.11 -35.91 23.14
CA LEU A 96 30.44 -35.32 22.86
C LEU A 96 30.54 -34.55 21.52
N PRO A 97 30.04 -35.05 20.36
CA PRO A 97 29.97 -34.25 19.15
C PRO A 97 29.00 -33.06 19.27
N PHE A 98 27.99 -33.18 20.14
CA PHE A 98 27.05 -32.11 20.48
C PHE A 98 27.71 -31.02 21.34
N CYS A 99 28.65 -31.36 22.23
CA CYS A 99 29.42 -30.41 23.01
C CYS A 99 30.42 -29.61 22.16
N ILE A 100 30.98 -30.21 21.10
CA ILE A 100 31.82 -29.49 20.12
C ILE A 100 30.97 -28.53 19.28
N LEU A 101 29.79 -28.98 18.83
CA LEU A 101 28.79 -28.12 18.20
C LEU A 101 28.34 -26.99 19.15
N PHE A 102 28.17 -27.28 20.45
CA PHE A 102 27.81 -26.33 21.49
C PHE A 102 28.92 -25.31 21.75
N SER A 103 30.19 -25.72 21.67
CA SER A 103 31.35 -24.82 21.78
C SER A 103 31.48 -23.91 20.56
N PHE A 104 31.15 -24.41 19.36
CA PHE A 104 31.03 -23.60 18.14
C PHE A 104 29.84 -22.62 18.21
N LEU A 105 28.69 -23.08 18.74
CA LEU A 105 27.54 -22.26 19.09
C LEU A 105 27.88 -21.19 20.14
N PHE A 106 28.72 -21.51 21.13
CA PHE A 106 29.17 -20.59 22.17
C PHE A 106 30.10 -19.49 21.61
N LEU A 107 30.95 -19.85 20.63
CA LEU A 107 31.73 -18.89 19.84
C LEU A 107 30.83 -18.00 18.95
N CYS A 108 29.73 -18.53 18.41
CA CYS A 108 28.72 -17.71 17.72
C CYS A 108 27.90 -16.81 18.66
N LEU A 109 27.59 -17.27 19.89
CA LEU A 109 26.88 -16.53 20.94
C LEU A 109 27.71 -15.39 21.56
N SER A 110 29.04 -15.42 21.42
CA SER A 110 29.95 -14.34 21.81
C SER A 110 29.91 -13.14 20.85
N SER A 111 29.39 -13.33 19.64
CA SER A 111 29.15 -12.24 18.69
C SER A 111 27.82 -11.56 19.01
N ASN A 112 27.86 -10.24 19.24
CA ASN A 112 26.82 -9.35 19.79
C ASN A 112 25.48 -9.22 19.00
N ARG A 113 25.01 -10.27 18.31
CA ARG A 113 23.63 -10.42 17.83
C ARG A 113 23.27 -11.90 17.89
N THR A 114 22.57 -12.31 18.93
CA THR A 114 22.18 -13.71 19.08
C THR A 114 21.12 -14.09 18.05
N PHE A 115 21.12 -15.35 17.59
CA PHE A 115 19.99 -15.91 16.84
C PHE A 115 18.68 -15.79 17.64
N GLY A 116 18.78 -15.77 18.98
CA GLY A 116 17.66 -15.47 19.88
C GLY A 116 17.04 -14.10 19.63
N ASP A 117 17.85 -13.04 19.56
CA ASP A 117 17.36 -11.69 19.26
C ASP A 117 16.69 -11.63 17.88
N TYR A 118 17.28 -12.27 16.87
CA TYR A 118 16.67 -12.37 15.54
C TYR A 118 15.35 -13.15 15.55
N ALA A 119 15.28 -14.27 16.27
CA ALA A 119 14.08 -15.09 16.38
C ALA A 119 12.97 -14.37 17.17
N VAL A 120 13.33 -13.63 18.22
CA VAL A 120 12.41 -12.79 19.00
C VAL A 120 11.89 -11.65 18.14
N ASP A 121 12.75 -10.96 17.39
CA ASP A 121 12.33 -9.90 16.47
C ASP A 121 11.37 -10.44 15.38
N GLN A 122 11.69 -11.58 14.78
CA GLN A 122 10.82 -12.22 13.79
C GLN A 122 9.48 -12.68 14.39
N PHE A 123 9.51 -13.25 15.59
CA PHE A 123 8.31 -13.64 16.31
C PHE A 123 7.43 -12.44 16.67
N LYS A 124 8.05 -11.34 17.14
CA LYS A 124 7.37 -10.10 17.48
C LYS A 124 6.69 -9.48 16.26
N GLU A 125 7.38 -9.41 15.13
CA GLU A 125 6.78 -8.95 13.87
C GLU A 125 5.62 -9.86 13.43
N SER A 126 5.76 -11.18 13.60
CA SER A 126 4.69 -12.16 13.29
C SER A 126 3.46 -11.97 14.18
N VAL A 127 3.65 -11.79 15.49
CA VAL A 127 2.57 -11.48 16.46
C VAL A 127 1.92 -10.14 16.13
N ILE A 128 2.68 -9.12 15.79
CA ILE A 128 2.15 -7.81 15.36
C ILE A 128 1.30 -7.98 14.10
N ARG A 129 1.74 -8.79 13.11
CA ARG A 129 0.95 -9.09 11.90
C ARG A 129 -0.37 -9.78 12.24
N LEU A 130 -0.35 -10.79 13.10
CA LEU A 130 -1.56 -11.51 13.54
C LEU A 130 -2.51 -10.61 14.34
N ARG A 131 -1.99 -9.83 15.29
CA ARG A 131 -2.79 -8.89 16.08
C ARG A 131 -3.43 -7.82 15.19
N ARG A 132 -2.70 -7.28 14.19
CA ARG A 132 -3.27 -6.37 13.19
C ARG A 132 -4.40 -7.03 12.38
N LYS A 133 -4.27 -8.32 12.05
CA LYS A 133 -5.31 -9.08 11.35
C LYS A 133 -6.56 -9.26 12.21
N GLN A 134 -6.40 -9.47 13.52
CA GLN A 134 -7.50 -9.68 14.47
C GLN A 134 -8.19 -8.38 14.92
N HIS A 135 -7.45 -7.29 15.15
CA HIS A 135 -7.99 -6.03 15.68
C HIS A 135 -8.88 -5.26 14.69
N GLY A 136 -8.85 -5.65 13.41
CA GLY A 136 -9.62 -5.00 12.35
C GLY A 136 -9.19 -3.55 12.11
N LEU A 137 -9.81 -2.90 11.13
CA LEU A 137 -9.49 -1.51 10.74
C LEU A 137 -10.40 -0.49 11.41
N LYS A 138 -11.41 -0.93 12.17
CA LYS A 138 -12.44 -0.08 12.76
C LYS A 138 -11.97 0.48 14.10
N PHE A 139 -11.80 1.79 14.15
CA PHE A 139 -11.57 2.56 15.37
C PHE A 139 -12.88 3.18 15.83
N VAL A 140 -13.16 3.18 17.13
CA VAL A 140 -14.32 3.85 17.73
C VAL A 140 -13.82 4.84 18.76
N CYS A 141 -14.09 6.12 18.54
CA CYS A 141 -13.65 7.16 19.47
C CYS A 141 -14.38 7.04 20.82
N GLN A 142 -13.63 6.89 21.92
CA GLN A 142 -14.21 6.81 23.27
C GLN A 142 -14.54 8.17 23.89
N ASN A 143 -14.25 9.28 23.21
CA ASN A 143 -14.65 10.59 23.67
C ASN A 143 -16.18 10.72 23.62
N GLN A 144 -16.79 11.00 24.77
CA GLN A 144 -18.25 11.11 24.95
C GLN A 144 -18.91 12.10 23.99
N ARG A 145 -18.19 13.13 23.52
CA ARG A 145 -18.71 14.12 22.56
C ARG A 145 -18.59 13.68 21.10
N CYS A 146 -17.65 12.79 20.78
CA CYS A 146 -17.39 12.38 19.41
C CYS A 146 -18.11 11.06 19.10
N GLY A 147 -17.75 9.96 19.77
CA GLY A 147 -18.36 8.64 19.56
C GLY A 147 -18.29 8.08 18.13
N ARG A 148 -17.58 8.74 17.21
CA ARG A 148 -17.57 8.38 15.77
C ARG A 148 -16.63 7.22 15.52
N SER A 149 -17.01 6.37 14.57
CA SER A 149 -16.15 5.32 14.05
C SER A 149 -15.35 5.81 12.85
N SER A 150 -14.05 5.50 12.82
CA SER A 150 -13.14 5.80 11.72
C SER A 150 -12.27 4.60 11.36
N CYS A 151 -11.63 4.65 10.20
CA CYS A 151 -10.65 3.65 9.80
C CYS A 151 -9.26 4.01 10.31
N ILE A 152 -8.56 3.06 10.94
CA ILE A 152 -7.19 3.26 11.45
C ILE A 152 -6.21 3.51 10.29
N SER A 153 -6.40 2.83 9.15
CA SER A 153 -5.48 2.92 8.02
C SER A 153 -5.65 4.21 7.21
N CYS A 154 -6.87 4.64 6.93
CA CYS A 154 -7.11 5.78 6.03
C CYS A 154 -7.66 7.03 6.73
N SER A 155 -7.85 6.96 8.05
CA SER A 155 -8.37 8.05 8.91
C SER A 155 -9.69 8.68 8.42
N LYS A 156 -10.46 7.97 7.59
CA LYS A 156 -11.81 8.39 7.15
C LYS A 156 -12.89 7.81 8.05
N ALA A 157 -14.10 8.37 7.95
CA ALA A 157 -15.29 7.80 8.60
C ALA A 157 -15.48 6.32 8.21
N TRP A 158 -15.87 5.51 9.19
CA TRP A 158 -16.12 4.09 8.98
C TRP A 158 -17.53 3.85 8.42
N ASN A 159 -17.62 3.03 7.37
CA ASN A 159 -18.87 2.51 6.81
C ASN A 159 -18.90 0.98 6.96
N ASP A 160 -20.08 0.35 6.94
CA ASP A 160 -20.19 -1.10 7.14
C ASP A 160 -19.41 -1.94 6.12
N ILE A 161 -19.31 -1.45 4.88
CA ILE A 161 -18.44 -1.99 3.82
C ILE A 161 -17.33 -0.98 3.55
N HIS A 162 -16.32 -0.93 4.42
CA HIS A 162 -15.24 0.04 4.29
C HIS A 162 -14.09 -0.47 3.41
N ILE A 163 -13.82 0.23 2.31
CA ILE A 163 -12.64 0.03 1.47
C ILE A 163 -11.73 1.23 1.65
N CYS A 164 -10.52 1.01 2.18
CA CYS A 164 -9.54 2.08 2.34
C CYS A 164 -9.26 2.77 1.00
N HIS A 165 -9.27 4.10 1.00
CA HIS A 165 -8.96 4.93 -0.17
C HIS A 165 -9.85 4.68 -1.41
N GLU A 166 -11.11 4.33 -1.23
CA GLU A 166 -12.07 4.11 -2.33
C GLU A 166 -12.07 5.25 -3.36
N SER A 167 -12.11 6.51 -2.91
CA SER A 167 -12.16 7.68 -3.79
C SER A 167 -10.95 7.80 -4.73
N SER A 168 -9.74 7.51 -4.24
CA SER A 168 -8.53 7.60 -5.07
C SER A 168 -8.39 6.37 -5.96
N LEU A 169 -8.80 5.19 -5.49
CA LEU A 169 -8.85 3.97 -6.32
C LEU A 169 -9.84 4.12 -7.48
N LEU A 170 -11.01 4.70 -7.22
CA LEU A 170 -12.00 5.00 -8.25
C LEU A 170 -11.45 6.02 -9.25
N ALA A 171 -10.83 7.10 -8.77
CA ALA A 171 -10.21 8.11 -9.63
C ALA A 171 -9.13 7.51 -10.54
N LEU A 172 -8.25 6.65 -10.01
CA LEU A 172 -7.25 5.92 -10.79
C LEU A 172 -7.91 5.04 -11.86
N ARG A 173 -8.91 4.23 -11.48
CA ARG A 173 -9.64 3.35 -12.41
C ARG A 173 -10.26 4.17 -13.54
N THR A 174 -11.02 5.22 -13.22
CA THR A 174 -11.68 6.07 -14.22
C THR A 174 -10.65 6.73 -15.14
N GLN A 175 -9.54 7.22 -14.61
CA GLN A 175 -8.47 7.82 -15.42
C GLN A 175 -7.86 6.82 -16.41
N VAL A 176 -7.59 5.60 -15.95
CA VAL A 176 -7.04 4.52 -16.79
C VAL A 176 -8.04 4.11 -17.87
N GLU A 177 -9.32 3.91 -17.52
CA GLU A 177 -10.38 3.54 -18.46
C GLU A 177 -10.62 4.61 -19.52
N LEU A 178 -10.60 5.90 -19.12
CA LEU A 178 -10.67 7.03 -20.04
C LEU A 178 -9.46 7.05 -20.98
N ALA A 179 -8.24 6.89 -20.46
CA ALA A 179 -7.04 6.88 -21.27
C ALA A 179 -7.02 5.73 -22.29
N MET A 180 -7.39 4.52 -21.85
CA MET A 180 -7.55 3.35 -22.74
C MET A 180 -8.59 3.61 -23.83
N SER A 181 -9.74 4.17 -23.46
CA SER A 181 -10.80 4.52 -24.42
C SER A 181 -10.34 5.55 -25.44
N LEU A 182 -9.62 6.60 -25.03
CA LEU A 182 -9.11 7.67 -25.91
C LEU A 182 -7.95 7.19 -26.80
N ALA A 183 -7.26 6.13 -26.40
CA ALA A 183 -6.19 5.53 -27.18
C ALA A 183 -6.71 4.86 -28.46
N ILE A 184 -7.88 4.22 -28.40
CA ILE A 184 -8.52 3.58 -29.56
C ILE A 184 -9.46 4.53 -30.28
N LYS A 185 -10.30 5.28 -29.54
CA LYS A 185 -11.30 6.17 -30.13
C LYS A 185 -10.63 7.36 -30.82
N ARG A 186 -11.20 7.76 -31.96
CA ARG A 186 -10.86 9.00 -32.65
C ARG A 186 -12.06 9.93 -32.58
N THR A 187 -11.83 11.16 -32.13
CA THR A 187 -12.88 12.17 -31.93
C THR A 187 -12.73 13.25 -32.99
N CYS A 188 -13.82 13.54 -33.70
CA CYS A 188 -13.85 14.62 -34.68
C CYS A 188 -13.82 15.99 -33.98
N PRO A 189 -12.87 16.89 -34.29
CA PRO A 189 -12.81 18.22 -33.67
C PRO A 189 -13.94 19.16 -34.12
N ARG A 190 -14.63 18.86 -35.25
CA ARG A 190 -15.75 19.71 -35.72
C ARG A 190 -17.08 19.38 -35.04
N CYS A 191 -17.40 18.10 -34.86
CA CYS A 191 -18.71 17.65 -34.38
C CYS A 191 -18.64 16.79 -33.10
N ASN A 192 -17.45 16.56 -32.55
CA ASN A 192 -17.18 15.75 -31.36
C ASN A 192 -17.70 14.30 -31.38
N THR A 193 -18.10 13.80 -32.55
CA THR A 193 -18.45 12.39 -32.72
C THR A 193 -17.19 11.53 -32.61
N SER A 194 -17.23 10.53 -31.72
CA SER A 194 -16.14 9.58 -31.52
C SER A 194 -16.43 8.25 -32.21
N PHE A 195 -15.43 7.69 -32.88
CA PHE A 195 -15.57 6.44 -33.61
C PHE A 195 -14.28 5.61 -33.52
N VAL A 196 -14.43 4.31 -33.74
CA VAL A 196 -13.34 3.31 -33.73
C VAL A 196 -13.25 2.69 -35.11
N LYS A 197 -12.03 2.44 -35.58
CA LYS A 197 -11.80 1.76 -36.85
C LYS A 197 -11.85 0.24 -36.59
N SER A 198 -12.78 -0.47 -37.23
CA SER A 198 -12.86 -1.94 -37.15
C SER A 198 -11.98 -2.63 -38.20
N SER A 199 -11.86 -2.07 -39.40
CA SER A 199 -10.99 -2.58 -40.47
C SER A 199 -10.81 -1.52 -41.59
N GLY A 200 -9.89 -1.76 -42.53
CA GLY A 200 -9.73 -0.94 -43.74
C GLY A 200 -8.60 0.10 -43.69
N CYS A 201 -8.86 1.29 -44.25
CA CYS A 201 -7.88 2.35 -44.49
C CYS A 201 -7.76 3.35 -43.31
N ASN A 202 -6.57 3.92 -43.10
CA ASN A 202 -6.30 4.93 -42.06
C ASN A 202 -6.81 6.34 -42.40
N LYS A 203 -7.34 6.56 -43.61
CA LYS A 203 -8.07 7.78 -43.98
C LYS A 203 -9.49 7.68 -43.44
N LEU A 204 -9.80 8.45 -42.41
CA LEU A 204 -11.13 8.51 -41.82
C LEU A 204 -11.88 9.71 -42.37
N THR A 205 -13.16 9.52 -42.70
CA THR A 205 -14.08 10.61 -43.06
C THR A 205 -15.24 10.59 -42.08
N CYS A 206 -15.42 11.68 -41.34
CA CYS A 206 -16.52 11.85 -40.42
C CYS A 206 -17.82 12.16 -41.18
N VAL A 207 -18.97 11.90 -40.56
CA VAL A 207 -20.31 12.23 -41.11
C VAL A 207 -20.50 13.71 -41.43
N CYS A 208 -19.77 14.61 -40.75
CA CYS A 208 -19.77 16.04 -41.03
C CYS A 208 -18.86 16.46 -42.20
N GLY A 209 -18.20 15.51 -42.88
CA GLY A 209 -17.28 15.76 -43.99
C GLY A 209 -15.82 16.04 -43.58
N TYR A 210 -15.50 16.12 -42.28
CA TYR A 210 -14.12 16.26 -41.81
C TYR A 210 -13.30 15.00 -42.09
N GLN A 211 -12.10 15.14 -42.66
CA GLN A 211 -11.21 14.03 -42.96
C GLN A 211 -9.97 14.07 -42.07
N MET A 212 -9.64 12.96 -41.42
CA MET A 212 -8.46 12.88 -40.55
C MET A 212 -7.70 11.57 -40.74
N CYS A 213 -6.44 11.55 -40.36
CA CYS A 213 -5.64 10.33 -40.30
C CYS A 213 -5.82 9.60 -38.95
N TYR A 214 -6.08 8.29 -38.97
CA TYR A 214 -6.22 7.46 -37.76
C TYR A 214 -4.95 7.42 -36.90
N VAL A 215 -3.77 7.47 -37.54
CA VAL A 215 -2.47 7.33 -36.87
C VAL A 215 -2.06 8.64 -36.19
N CYS A 216 -2.01 9.74 -36.95
CA CYS A 216 -1.48 11.01 -36.45
C CYS A 216 -2.55 12.00 -35.95
N ARG A 217 -3.85 11.68 -36.10
CA ARG A 217 -5.00 12.52 -35.70
C ARG A 217 -5.09 13.89 -36.39
N LYS A 218 -4.23 14.18 -37.37
CA LYS A 218 -4.22 15.45 -38.11
C LYS A 218 -5.35 15.53 -39.15
N ASP A 219 -5.77 16.76 -39.43
CA ASP A 219 -6.63 17.08 -40.57
C ASP A 219 -5.88 16.75 -41.87
N ILE A 220 -6.53 15.99 -42.75
CA ILE A 220 -6.05 15.69 -44.10
C ILE A 220 -7.02 16.19 -45.18
N GLY A 221 -8.19 16.70 -44.78
CA GLY A 221 -9.21 17.19 -45.71
C GLY A 221 -8.85 18.51 -46.39
N SER A 222 -7.99 19.30 -45.77
CA SER A 222 -7.60 20.65 -46.22
C SER A 222 -6.54 20.67 -47.33
N GLY A 223 -6.34 19.55 -48.05
CA GLY A 223 -5.53 19.51 -49.28
C GLY A 223 -4.59 18.31 -49.42
N GLU A 224 -4.18 17.65 -48.33
CA GLU A 224 -3.27 16.50 -48.40
C GLU A 224 -3.99 15.24 -48.91
N GLY A 225 -5.16 14.93 -48.36
CA GLY A 225 -5.94 13.74 -48.71
C GLY A 225 -5.09 12.47 -48.64
N TYR A 226 -4.94 11.81 -49.79
CA TYR A 226 -4.10 10.61 -49.92
C TYR A 226 -2.59 10.90 -49.92
N ARG A 227 -2.16 12.13 -50.24
CA ARG A 227 -0.73 12.52 -50.26
C ARG A 227 -0.08 12.56 -48.88
N HIS A 228 -0.89 12.54 -47.82
CA HIS A 228 -0.47 12.37 -46.43
C HIS A 228 0.20 11.01 -46.19
N PHE A 229 -0.17 10.01 -46.99
CA PHE A 229 0.28 8.63 -46.82
C PHE A 229 1.52 8.34 -47.68
N CYS A 230 2.34 7.42 -47.20
CA CYS A 230 3.55 6.97 -47.88
C CYS A 230 3.19 6.12 -49.10
N GLU A 231 3.78 6.43 -50.26
CA GLU A 231 3.60 5.71 -51.53
C GLU A 231 4.75 4.72 -51.83
N HIS A 232 5.82 4.72 -51.02
CA HIS A 232 6.94 3.79 -51.19
C HIS A 232 6.50 2.33 -51.03
N PHE A 233 6.83 1.51 -52.03
CA PHE A 233 6.61 0.07 -52.01
C PHE A 233 7.49 -0.60 -50.96
N ARG A 234 6.94 -1.56 -50.20
CA ARG A 234 7.67 -2.30 -49.15
C ARG A 234 7.63 -3.79 -49.46
N PRO A 235 8.79 -4.43 -49.71
CA PRO A 235 8.86 -5.87 -49.97
C PRO A 235 8.38 -6.69 -48.76
N ASN A 236 8.73 -6.25 -47.54
CA ASN A 236 8.31 -6.88 -46.29
C ASN A 236 7.27 -5.99 -45.60
N GLY A 237 6.01 -6.44 -45.59
CA GLY A 237 4.92 -5.76 -44.90
C GLY A 237 5.17 -5.59 -43.39
N GLY A 238 4.68 -4.50 -42.81
CA GLY A 238 4.64 -4.31 -41.34
C GLY A 238 5.70 -3.38 -40.72
N ARG A 239 6.78 -3.02 -41.43
CA ARG A 239 7.74 -2.01 -40.94
C ARG A 239 7.36 -0.60 -41.40
N ARG A 240 7.71 0.44 -40.61
CA ARG A 240 7.54 1.85 -41.03
C ARG A 240 8.50 2.16 -42.19
N CYS A 241 8.13 3.14 -43.02
CA CYS A 241 9.05 3.64 -44.05
C CYS A 241 10.31 4.19 -43.40
N THR A 242 11.47 3.88 -43.96
CA THR A 242 12.76 4.48 -43.59
C THR A 242 13.10 5.68 -44.46
N GLU A 243 12.44 5.83 -45.61
CA GLU A 243 12.72 6.87 -46.61
C GLU A 243 11.89 8.15 -46.39
N CYS A 244 10.77 8.07 -45.67
CA CYS A 244 9.93 9.23 -45.38
C CYS A 244 9.23 9.14 -44.02
N SER A 245 8.77 10.28 -43.52
CA SER A 245 8.03 10.42 -42.27
C SER A 245 6.49 10.39 -42.44
N LYS A 246 6.00 10.01 -43.62
CA LYS A 246 4.56 9.94 -43.93
C LYS A 246 3.89 8.73 -43.26
N CYS A 247 2.57 8.82 -43.06
CA CYS A 247 1.79 7.77 -42.42
C CYS A 247 1.50 6.59 -43.36
N ASP A 248 1.22 5.42 -42.79
CA ASP A 248 0.86 4.23 -43.56
C ASP A 248 -0.65 4.18 -43.83
N LEU A 249 -1.07 3.90 -45.07
CA LEU A 249 -2.48 3.88 -45.45
C LEU A 249 -3.24 2.65 -44.94
N TYR A 250 -2.62 1.46 -45.05
CA TYR A 250 -3.25 0.16 -44.77
C TYR A 250 -2.66 -0.57 -43.56
N ARG A 251 -1.85 0.11 -42.75
CA ARG A 251 -1.31 -0.50 -41.53
C ARG A 251 -2.37 -0.48 -40.44
N CYS A 252 -2.69 -1.63 -39.89
CA CYS A 252 -3.35 -1.75 -38.61
C CYS A 252 -2.26 -1.78 -37.53
N GLU A 253 -2.27 -0.81 -36.62
CA GLU A 253 -1.55 -0.97 -35.37
C GLU A 253 -2.28 -2.04 -34.54
N ASP A 254 -1.53 -2.77 -33.72
CA ASP A 254 -2.12 -3.69 -32.76
C ASP A 254 -2.78 -2.86 -31.65
N ASP A 255 -4.11 -2.77 -31.72
CA ASP A 255 -4.91 -1.96 -30.79
C ASP A 255 -4.68 -2.43 -29.34
N GLU A 256 -4.40 -3.72 -29.10
CA GLU A 256 -4.11 -4.24 -27.76
C GLU A 256 -2.81 -3.65 -27.20
N VAL A 257 -1.76 -3.59 -28.02
CA VAL A 257 -0.48 -2.97 -27.65
C VAL A 257 -0.64 -1.48 -27.38
N VAL A 258 -1.46 -0.78 -28.17
CA VAL A 258 -1.73 0.65 -27.98
C VAL A 258 -2.49 0.89 -26.67
N VAL A 259 -3.51 0.09 -26.38
CA VAL A 259 -4.27 0.15 -25.13
C VAL A 259 -3.38 -0.14 -23.92
N LYS A 260 -2.55 -1.17 -24.00
CA LYS A 260 -1.61 -1.52 -22.93
C LYS A 260 -0.65 -0.37 -22.62
N LYS A 261 -0.05 0.23 -23.65
CA LYS A 261 0.82 1.40 -23.50
C LYS A 261 0.08 2.61 -22.92
N ALA A 262 -1.16 2.83 -23.33
CA ALA A 262 -1.99 3.92 -22.80
C ALA A 262 -2.32 3.72 -21.33
N LYS A 263 -2.66 2.48 -20.94
CA LYS A 263 -2.86 2.08 -19.54
C LYS A 263 -1.61 2.34 -18.70
N GLU A 264 -0.46 1.82 -19.11
CA GLU A 264 0.81 1.99 -18.38
C GLU A 264 1.21 3.46 -18.25
N LYS A 265 1.00 4.25 -19.30
CA LYS A 265 1.25 5.70 -19.29
C LYS A 265 0.30 6.43 -18.33
N ALA A 266 -0.99 6.11 -18.36
CA ALA A 266 -1.98 6.72 -17.48
C ALA A 266 -1.73 6.39 -16.00
N GLU A 267 -1.37 5.14 -15.70
CA GLU A 267 -0.97 4.73 -14.34
C GLU A 267 0.26 5.52 -13.87
N ARG A 268 1.29 5.67 -14.73
CA ARG A 268 2.49 6.45 -14.40
C ARG A 268 2.17 7.92 -14.17
N GLU A 269 1.44 8.56 -15.09
CA GLU A 269 1.07 9.97 -14.96
C GLU A 269 0.21 10.24 -13.73
N TRP A 270 -0.67 9.30 -13.37
CA TRP A 270 -1.45 9.40 -12.14
C TRP A 270 -0.57 9.29 -10.90
N LEU A 271 0.37 8.33 -10.88
CA LEU A 271 1.34 8.18 -9.79
C LEU A 271 2.25 9.41 -9.65
N ASP A 272 2.70 10.02 -10.75
CA ASP A 272 3.54 11.21 -10.73
C ASP A 272 2.78 12.43 -10.18
N LYS A 273 1.50 12.58 -10.56
CA LYS A 273 0.63 13.69 -10.07
C LYS A 273 0.30 13.53 -8.59
N GLU A 274 -0.12 12.33 -8.20
CA GLU A 274 -0.51 12.05 -6.82
C GLU A 274 0.71 11.93 -5.89
N GLY A 275 1.88 11.55 -6.42
CA GLY A 275 3.14 11.52 -5.67
C GLY A 275 3.58 12.88 -5.14
N GLY A 276 3.10 13.99 -5.73
CA GLY A 276 3.32 15.35 -5.23
C GLY A 276 2.36 15.77 -4.11
N GLY A 277 1.18 15.15 -4.00
CA GLY A 277 0.15 15.44 -2.99
C GLY A 277 0.10 14.43 -1.84
N ILE A 278 0.56 13.19 -2.08
CA ILE A 278 0.60 12.08 -1.11
C ILE A 278 1.95 12.10 -0.36
N GLY A 279 2.28 13.23 0.25
CA GLY A 279 3.27 13.27 1.34
C GLY A 279 2.79 12.55 2.62
N SER A 280 1.55 12.05 2.64
CA SER A 280 0.89 11.51 3.84
C SER A 280 0.85 9.98 3.94
N ASP A 281 1.15 9.21 2.89
CA ASP A 281 1.08 7.74 3.04
C ASP A 281 1.97 6.95 2.06
N GLU A 282 3.27 6.88 2.39
CA GLU A 282 4.27 6.01 1.76
C GLU A 282 3.80 4.54 1.62
N LYS A 283 2.89 4.09 2.50
CA LYS A 283 2.28 2.76 2.45
C LYS A 283 1.38 2.58 1.23
N VAL A 284 0.61 3.59 0.83
CA VAL A 284 -0.26 3.54 -0.35
C VAL A 284 0.58 3.42 -1.61
N ARG A 285 1.67 4.18 -1.70
CA ARG A 285 2.64 4.08 -2.81
C ARG A 285 3.23 2.68 -2.92
N LYS A 286 3.70 2.09 -1.80
CA LYS A 286 4.26 0.73 -1.79
C LYS A 286 3.23 -0.34 -2.16
N VAL A 287 1.99 -0.22 -1.70
CA VAL A 287 0.91 -1.16 -2.06
C VAL A 287 0.56 -1.06 -3.55
N LEU A 288 0.51 0.14 -4.10
CA LEU A 288 0.28 0.36 -5.53
C LEU A 288 1.45 -0.13 -6.38
N GLU A 289 2.70 0.13 -5.98
CA GLU A 289 3.90 -0.39 -6.65
C GLU A 289 3.97 -1.92 -6.60
N GLN A 290 3.61 -2.55 -5.47
CA GLN A 290 3.53 -4.01 -5.35
C GLN A 290 2.43 -4.59 -6.24
N LYS A 291 1.23 -3.97 -6.27
CA LYS A 291 0.16 -4.37 -7.21
C LYS A 291 0.57 -4.19 -8.66
N TRP A 292 1.31 -3.13 -8.99
CA TRP A 292 1.82 -2.87 -10.34
C TRP A 292 2.86 -3.90 -10.77
N LYS A 293 3.81 -4.26 -9.88
CA LYS A 293 4.78 -5.36 -10.11
C LYS A 293 4.06 -6.70 -10.29
N ARG A 294 3.12 -7.03 -9.39
CA ARG A 294 2.36 -8.27 -9.48
C ARG A 294 1.45 -8.33 -10.70
N GLY A 295 0.86 -7.21 -11.12
CA GLY A 295 0.05 -7.12 -12.34
C GLY A 295 0.91 -7.28 -13.60
N ARG A 296 2.13 -6.73 -13.62
CA ARG A 296 3.09 -6.94 -14.70
C ARG A 296 3.51 -8.40 -14.82
N ASP A 297 3.80 -9.04 -13.68
CA ASP A 297 4.08 -10.47 -13.63
C ASP A 297 2.86 -11.26 -14.12
N ILE A 298 1.64 -11.02 -13.63
CA ILE A 298 0.44 -11.73 -14.11
C ILE A 298 0.23 -11.58 -15.63
N THR A 299 0.40 -10.38 -16.19
CA THR A 299 0.31 -10.19 -17.66
C THR A 299 1.44 -10.82 -18.48
N TRP A 300 2.54 -11.22 -17.86
CA TRP A 300 3.62 -11.96 -18.54
C TRP A 300 3.35 -13.49 -18.52
N TRP A 301 2.51 -13.95 -17.58
CA TRP A 301 2.18 -15.37 -17.35
C TRP A 301 0.79 -15.79 -17.84
N GLU A 302 -0.05 -14.87 -18.33
CA GLU A 302 -1.34 -15.20 -18.99
C GLU A 302 -1.17 -15.82 -20.40
N GLY A 303 0.08 -16.01 -20.86
CA GLY A 303 0.40 -16.67 -22.13
C GLY A 303 0.46 -18.20 -22.08
N GLU A 304 0.67 -18.84 -20.92
CA GLU A 304 0.71 -20.30 -20.81
C GLU A 304 0.18 -20.75 -19.43
N GLY A 305 -0.93 -21.47 -19.44
CA GLY A 305 -1.59 -21.94 -18.22
C GLY A 305 -0.77 -23.00 -17.50
N TRP A 306 -0.15 -22.62 -16.38
CA TRP A 306 0.42 -23.55 -15.40
C TRP A 306 -0.05 -23.20 -13.98
N TRP A 307 -0.51 -24.22 -13.26
CA TRP A 307 -0.99 -24.14 -11.88
C TRP A 307 0.17 -23.77 -10.95
N GLN A 308 0.16 -22.55 -10.44
CA GLN A 308 1.19 -22.07 -9.52
C GLN A 308 0.87 -22.51 -8.09
N TRP A 309 1.55 -23.55 -7.62
CA TRP A 309 1.66 -23.86 -6.20
C TRP A 309 2.47 -22.73 -5.54
N ASN A 310 1.79 -21.81 -4.85
CA ASN A 310 2.47 -20.88 -3.95
C ASN A 310 2.99 -21.69 -2.74
N LEU A 311 4.28 -22.03 -2.77
CA LEU A 311 4.98 -22.49 -1.57
C LEU A 311 4.86 -21.39 -0.50
N PRO A 312 4.35 -21.71 0.70
CA PRO A 312 4.18 -20.70 1.74
C PRO A 312 5.54 -20.13 2.13
N ASN A 313 5.61 -18.80 2.20
CA ASN A 313 6.81 -18.09 2.62
C ASN A 313 7.16 -18.47 4.07
N SER A 314 8.43 -18.44 4.47
CA SER A 314 8.84 -18.79 5.84
C SER A 314 8.09 -17.99 6.91
N GLU A 315 7.75 -16.74 6.59
CA GLU A 315 6.90 -15.86 7.41
C GLU A 315 5.49 -16.41 7.63
N GLN A 316 4.87 -17.03 6.62
CA GLN A 316 3.50 -17.57 6.72
C GLN A 316 3.46 -18.85 7.57
N ILE A 317 4.51 -19.66 7.52
CA ILE A 317 4.65 -20.86 8.35
C ILE A 317 4.81 -20.46 9.82
N LEU A 318 5.62 -19.44 10.09
CA LEU A 318 5.78 -18.86 11.42
C LEU A 318 4.46 -18.26 11.93
N ASP A 319 3.78 -17.45 11.11
CA ASP A 319 2.48 -16.87 11.48
C ASP A 319 1.46 -17.98 11.84
N SER A 320 1.42 -19.09 11.09
CA SER A 320 0.53 -20.24 11.40
C SER A 320 0.92 -20.99 12.67
N LEU A 321 2.21 -21.12 12.98
CA LEU A 321 2.70 -21.71 14.23
C LEU A 321 2.35 -20.83 15.43
N VAL A 322 2.52 -19.52 15.29
CA VAL A 322 2.19 -18.52 16.32
C VAL A 322 0.69 -18.49 16.59
N GLU A 323 -0.15 -18.52 15.55
CA GLU A 323 -1.62 -18.60 15.66
C GLU A 323 -2.09 -19.88 16.38
N GLY A 324 -1.32 -20.97 16.33
CA GLY A 324 -1.62 -22.19 17.08
C GLY A 324 -1.24 -22.14 18.58
N VAL A 325 -0.36 -21.21 18.97
CA VAL A 325 0.27 -21.14 20.30
C VAL A 325 -0.28 -19.99 21.15
N ILE A 326 -0.66 -18.87 20.52
CA ILE A 326 -1.11 -17.63 21.18
C ILE A 326 -2.57 -17.35 20.85
N GLU A 327 -3.35 -16.96 21.86
CA GLU A 327 -4.73 -16.45 21.73
C GLU A 327 -4.75 -14.92 21.78
#